data_AF-A0A151M7I7-F1
#
_entry.id   AF-A0A151M7I7-F1
#
_cell.length_a   1.000
_cell.length_b   1.000
_cell.length_c   1.000
_cell.angle_alpha   90.00
_cell.angle_beta   90.00
_cell.angle_gamma   90.00
#
_symmetry.space_group_name_H-M   'P 1'
#
loop_
_entity.id
_entity.type
_entity.pdbx_description
1 polymer ?
#
loop_
_entity_poly.entity_id
_entity_poly.type
_entity_poly.pdbx_seq_one_letter_code
_entity_poly.pdbx_strand_id
1 'polypeptide(L)'
;MTNTKDPKRAMDSSPVTSNSAAGPVTFSQVFGQQCQLMEAAVQSLHTLNDQISHFIVNKSKTLDEDEDAFLPSEKESLKNSMSLMRHLLMDAQAGILSMMDDNKQLALRIEGAIQAAGQEVTSLRAELSATSRRLAELGGPGPGPGPGPAEPALMDNSQHGAQGQKLILEEERSY
;
A
#
# COMPACT_ATOMS: atom_id res chain seq x y z
N MET A 1 -45.52 0.67 38.11
CA MET A 1 -44.89 -0.61 37.67
C MET A 1 -44.02 -0.25 36.46
N THR A 2 -42.71 -0.02 36.67
CA THR A 2 -41.61 -0.93 36.23
C THR A 2 -41.65 -1.16 34.71
N ASN A 3 -40.62 -0.92 33.88
CA ASN A 3 -39.20 -1.17 34.07
C ASN A 3 -38.38 -0.52 32.92
N THR A 4 -37.18 -0.07 33.25
CA THR A 4 -36.04 0.37 32.43
C THR A 4 -35.56 -0.64 31.38
N LYS A 5 -35.15 -0.18 30.18
CA LYS A 5 -34.09 -0.87 29.41
C LYS A 5 -33.38 0.06 28.40
N ASP A 6 -32.10 0.33 28.67
CA ASP A 6 -31.11 0.91 27.77
C ASP A 6 -31.07 0.26 26.37
N PRO A 7 -30.81 1.02 25.30
CA PRO A 7 -30.27 0.48 24.07
C PRO A 7 -28.74 0.60 24.07
N LYS A 8 -28.08 -0.27 24.84
CA LYS A 8 -26.64 -0.54 24.69
C LYS A 8 -26.50 -1.73 23.74
N ARG A 9 -25.62 -1.60 22.73
CA ARG A 9 -25.15 -2.62 21.76
C ARG A 9 -25.79 -2.57 20.36
N ALA A 10 -25.55 -1.47 19.65
CA ALA A 10 -25.37 -1.55 18.20
C ALA A 10 -23.89 -1.85 17.93
N MET A 11 -23.65 -2.77 16.99
CA MET A 11 -22.40 -3.45 16.76
C MET A 11 -21.30 -2.49 16.30
N ASP A 12 -20.24 -2.43 17.09
CA ASP A 12 -18.90 -2.05 16.64
C ASP A 12 -18.50 -3.02 15.52
N SER A 13 -18.66 -2.58 14.27
CA SER A 13 -18.03 -3.19 13.12
C SER A 13 -16.85 -2.32 12.73
N SER A 14 -15.90 -2.15 13.66
CA SER A 14 -14.57 -1.69 13.29
C SER A 14 -13.96 -2.72 12.34
N PRO A 15 -13.36 -2.31 11.21
CA PRO A 15 -12.65 -3.22 10.35
C PRO A 15 -11.57 -3.89 11.20
N VAL A 16 -11.50 -5.21 11.12
CA VAL A 16 -10.50 -6.04 11.78
C VAL A 16 -9.15 -5.70 11.15
N THR A 17 -8.54 -4.60 11.59
CA THR A 17 -7.12 -4.36 11.41
C THR A 17 -6.44 -5.42 12.25
N SER A 18 -6.09 -6.52 11.58
CA SER A 18 -5.22 -7.54 12.15
C SER A 18 -3.89 -6.86 12.44
N ASN A 19 -3.74 -6.35 13.67
CA ASN A 19 -2.50 -5.81 14.18
C ASN A 19 -1.49 -6.96 14.27
N SER A 20 -0.81 -7.23 13.16
CA SER A 20 0.30 -8.17 13.10
C SER A 20 1.60 -7.42 13.32
N ALA A 21 2.16 -7.63 14.52
CA ALA A 21 3.55 -7.44 14.95
C ALA A 21 4.27 -6.12 14.57
N ALA A 22 4.64 -5.37 15.61
CA ALA A 22 5.34 -4.09 15.55
C ALA A 22 6.68 -4.13 14.78
N GLY A 23 6.68 -3.45 13.63
CA GLY A 23 7.83 -3.04 12.82
C GLY A 23 7.41 -1.87 11.91
N PRO A 24 8.33 -1.12 11.30
CA PRO A 24 7.99 -0.11 10.31
C PRO A 24 7.22 -0.76 9.16
N VAL A 25 6.05 -0.22 8.80
CA VAL A 25 5.27 -0.70 7.65
C VAL A 25 6.14 -0.58 6.40
N THR A 26 6.29 -1.68 5.66
CA THR A 26 7.14 -1.73 4.48
C THR A 26 6.33 -1.51 3.19
N PHE A 27 6.98 -1.04 2.12
CA PHE A 27 6.30 -0.80 0.84
C PHE A 27 5.72 -2.09 0.23
N SER A 28 6.40 -3.21 0.41
CA SER A 28 5.98 -4.56 0.03
C SER A 28 4.71 -4.97 0.79
N GLN A 29 4.58 -4.59 2.06
CA GLN A 29 3.37 -4.88 2.84
C GLN A 29 2.16 -4.07 2.35
N VAL A 30 2.32 -2.78 2.12
CA VAL A 30 1.26 -1.91 1.56
C VAL A 30 0.86 -2.38 0.16
N PHE A 31 1.86 -2.69 -0.67
CA PHE A 31 1.63 -3.18 -2.02
C PHE A 31 0.96 -4.57 -2.02
N GLY A 32 1.34 -5.46 -1.12
CA GLY A 32 0.69 -6.76 -0.93
C GLY A 32 -0.78 -6.62 -0.55
N GLN A 33 -1.13 -5.65 0.29
CA GLN A 33 -2.52 -5.36 0.63
C GLN A 33 -3.29 -4.78 -0.57
N GLN A 34 -2.69 -3.87 -1.33
CA GLN A 34 -3.30 -3.34 -2.56
C GLN A 34 -3.49 -4.44 -3.61
N CYS A 35 -2.57 -5.40 -3.71
CA CYS A 35 -2.65 -6.54 -4.63
C CYS A 35 -3.89 -7.40 -4.38
N GLN A 36 -4.32 -7.62 -3.13
CA GLN A 36 -5.49 -8.46 -2.85
C GLN A 36 -6.78 -7.97 -3.54
N LEU A 37 -7.01 -6.65 -3.55
CA LEU A 37 -8.16 -6.07 -4.25
C LEU A 37 -8.04 -6.24 -5.77
N MET A 38 -6.83 -6.12 -6.30
CA MET A 38 -6.54 -6.32 -7.72
C MET A 38 -6.71 -7.79 -8.14
N GLU A 39 -6.25 -8.74 -7.33
CA GLU A 39 -6.41 -10.18 -7.57
C GLU A 39 -7.87 -10.59 -7.63
N ALA A 40 -8.70 -10.08 -6.72
CA ALA A 40 -10.14 -10.32 -6.74
C ALA A 40 -10.81 -9.78 -8.02
N ALA A 41 -10.39 -8.61 -8.49
CA ALA A 41 -10.87 -8.04 -9.75
C ALA A 41 -10.44 -8.89 -10.96
N VAL A 42 -9.18 -9.36 -11.00
CA VAL A 42 -8.67 -10.24 -12.06
C VAL A 42 -9.43 -11.57 -12.08
N GLN A 43 -9.73 -12.16 -10.92
CA GLN A 43 -10.52 -13.38 -10.79
C GLN A 43 -11.96 -13.20 -11.29
N SER A 44 -12.58 -12.05 -11.03
CA SER A 44 -13.92 -11.71 -11.56
C SER A 44 -13.90 -11.65 -13.09
N LEU A 45 -12.89 -10.98 -13.67
CA LEU A 45 -12.70 -10.98 -15.12
C LEU A 45 -12.48 -12.39 -15.66
N HIS A 46 -11.82 -13.29 -14.92
CA HIS A 46 -11.51 -14.64 -15.37
C HIS A 46 -12.77 -15.50 -15.40
N THR A 47 -13.56 -15.39 -14.35
CA THR A 47 -14.88 -16.01 -14.26
C THR A 47 -15.80 -15.53 -15.38
N LEU A 48 -15.78 -14.22 -15.71
CA LEU A 48 -16.53 -13.68 -16.84
C LEU A 48 -16.02 -14.22 -18.19
N ASN A 49 -14.71 -14.26 -18.39
CA ASN A 49 -14.07 -14.79 -19.59
C ASN A 49 -14.45 -16.28 -19.82
N ASP A 50 -14.48 -17.08 -18.75
CA ASP A 50 -14.93 -18.47 -18.80
C ASP A 50 -16.43 -18.58 -19.12
N GLN A 51 -17.28 -17.72 -18.55
CA GLN A 51 -18.70 -17.68 -18.88
C GLN A 51 -18.94 -17.34 -20.36
N ILE A 52 -18.18 -16.39 -20.91
CA ILE A 52 -18.23 -16.05 -22.34
C ILE A 52 -17.77 -17.24 -23.18
N SER A 53 -16.70 -17.92 -22.76
CA SER A 53 -16.17 -19.12 -23.43
C SER A 53 -17.22 -20.23 -23.50
N HIS A 54 -17.87 -20.53 -22.37
CA HIS A 54 -18.94 -21.51 -22.29
C HIS A 54 -20.16 -21.09 -23.12
N PHE A 55 -20.52 -19.82 -23.14
CA PHE A 55 -21.61 -19.31 -23.98
C PHE A 55 -21.30 -19.53 -25.47
N ILE A 56 -20.12 -19.09 -25.93
CA ILE A 56 -19.69 -19.21 -27.34
C ILE A 56 -19.63 -20.68 -27.78
N VAL A 57 -19.32 -21.62 -26.89
CA VAL A 57 -19.17 -23.06 -27.24
C VAL A 57 -20.47 -23.85 -27.08
N ASN A 58 -21.29 -23.55 -26.07
CA ASN A 58 -22.45 -24.35 -25.71
C ASN A 58 -23.77 -23.71 -26.15
N LYS A 59 -23.94 -22.39 -25.99
CA LYS A 59 -25.18 -21.70 -26.39
C LYS A 59 -25.22 -21.34 -27.88
N SER A 60 -24.08 -21.28 -28.55
CA SER A 60 -24.05 -21.19 -30.03
C SER A 60 -24.70 -22.41 -30.69
N LYS A 61 -24.52 -23.60 -30.10
CA LYS A 61 -25.16 -24.86 -30.54
C LYS A 61 -26.66 -24.84 -30.33
N THR A 62 -27.14 -24.33 -29.20
CA THR A 62 -28.59 -24.19 -28.95
C THR A 62 -29.23 -23.10 -29.82
N LEU A 63 -28.48 -22.04 -30.14
CA LEU A 63 -28.88 -21.02 -31.13
C LEU A 63 -28.86 -21.54 -32.57
N ASP A 64 -28.29 -22.73 -32.87
CA ASP A 64 -28.43 -23.37 -34.20
C ASP A 64 -29.72 -24.21 -34.26
N GLU A 65 -30.31 -24.53 -33.10
CA GLU A 65 -31.53 -25.35 -32.99
C GLU A 65 -32.80 -24.48 -32.80
N ASP A 66 -32.64 -23.24 -32.30
CA ASP A 66 -33.71 -22.28 -32.04
C ASP A 66 -33.82 -21.26 -33.19
N GLU A 67 -34.39 -21.71 -34.32
CA GLU A 67 -34.53 -20.96 -35.59
C GLU A 67 -35.32 -19.64 -35.49
N ASP A 68 -36.10 -19.42 -34.41
CA ASP A 68 -36.97 -18.25 -34.24
C ASP A 68 -36.34 -17.09 -33.43
N ALA A 69 -35.16 -17.26 -32.83
CA ALA A 69 -34.61 -16.29 -31.89
C ALA A 69 -33.72 -15.20 -32.51
N PHE A 70 -32.96 -15.52 -33.57
CA PHE A 70 -32.01 -14.60 -34.23
C PHE A 70 -31.82 -14.94 -35.70
N LEU A 71 -31.59 -13.94 -36.55
CA LEU A 71 -31.17 -14.20 -37.94
C LEU A 71 -29.72 -14.71 -37.97
N PRO A 72 -29.34 -15.54 -38.96
CA PRO A 72 -27.99 -16.11 -39.06
C PRO A 72 -26.85 -15.07 -39.02
N SER A 73 -27.07 -13.90 -39.61
CA SER A 73 -26.10 -12.79 -39.62
C SER A 73 -25.92 -12.13 -38.24
N GLU A 74 -26.98 -12.01 -37.45
CA GLU A 74 -26.94 -11.44 -36.10
C GLU A 74 -26.21 -12.38 -35.13
N LYS A 75 -26.42 -13.70 -35.31
CA LYS A 75 -25.71 -14.73 -34.56
C LYS A 75 -24.19 -14.72 -34.82
N GLU A 76 -23.78 -14.59 -36.08
CA GLU A 76 -22.36 -14.45 -36.45
C GLU A 76 -21.76 -13.16 -35.85
N SER A 77 -22.51 -12.05 -35.92
CA SER A 77 -22.10 -10.76 -35.34
C SER A 77 -21.92 -10.83 -33.82
N LEU A 78 -22.87 -11.44 -33.10
CA LEU A 78 -22.80 -11.63 -31.66
C LEU A 78 -21.60 -12.51 -31.27
N LYS A 79 -21.35 -13.58 -32.03
CA LYS A 79 -20.20 -14.47 -31.83
C LYS A 79 -18.87 -13.72 -32.00
N ASN A 80 -18.75 -12.90 -33.04
CA ASN A 80 -17.58 -12.07 -33.28
C ASN A 80 -17.37 -11.03 -32.18
N SER A 81 -18.45 -10.37 -31.74
CA SER A 81 -18.44 -9.40 -30.64
C SER A 81 -17.99 -10.04 -29.31
N MET A 82 -18.54 -11.21 -28.96
CA MET A 82 -18.13 -11.91 -27.74
C MET A 82 -16.70 -12.46 -27.82
N SER A 83 -16.26 -12.92 -29.00
CA SER A 83 -14.86 -13.32 -29.22
C SER A 83 -13.92 -12.13 -29.01
N LEU A 84 -14.25 -10.96 -29.53
CA LEU A 84 -13.46 -9.74 -29.32
C LEU A 84 -13.45 -9.33 -27.83
N MET A 85 -14.61 -9.34 -27.17
CA MET A 85 -14.73 -9.07 -25.73
C MET A 85 -13.83 -10.01 -24.93
N ARG A 86 -13.77 -11.29 -25.31
CA ARG A 86 -12.88 -12.28 -24.68
C ARG A 86 -11.40 -11.88 -24.78
N HIS A 87 -10.94 -11.50 -25.97
CA HIS A 87 -9.56 -11.10 -26.19
C HIS A 87 -9.23 -9.84 -25.36
N LEU A 88 -10.10 -8.83 -25.40
CA LEU A 88 -9.91 -7.60 -24.61
C LEU A 88 -9.84 -7.87 -23.10
N LEU A 89 -10.69 -8.77 -22.60
CA LEU A 89 -10.66 -9.18 -21.19
C LEU A 89 -9.36 -9.92 -20.84
N MET A 90 -8.90 -10.81 -21.72
CA MET A 90 -7.66 -11.57 -21.51
C MET A 90 -6.43 -10.65 -21.54
N ASP A 91 -6.38 -9.70 -22.47
CA ASP A 91 -5.30 -8.72 -22.57
C ASP A 91 -5.28 -7.78 -21.35
N ALA A 92 -6.45 -7.33 -20.89
CA ALA A 92 -6.56 -6.52 -19.68
C ALA A 92 -6.07 -7.28 -18.44
N GLN A 93 -6.40 -8.56 -18.31
CA GLN A 93 -5.91 -9.42 -17.22
C GLN A 93 -4.40 -9.58 -17.25
N ALA A 94 -3.83 -9.87 -18.42
CA ALA A 94 -2.39 -10.00 -18.58
C ALA A 94 -1.66 -8.69 -18.24
N GLY A 95 -2.19 -7.54 -18.68
CA GLY A 95 -1.65 -6.24 -18.35
C GLY A 95 -1.68 -5.93 -16.85
N ILE A 96 -2.79 -6.22 -16.17
CA ILE A 96 -2.93 -6.01 -14.73
C ILE A 96 -1.94 -6.89 -13.95
N LEU A 97 -1.82 -8.18 -14.31
CA LEU A 97 -0.88 -9.10 -13.65
C LEU A 97 0.57 -8.67 -13.85
N SER A 98 0.95 -8.24 -15.06
CA SER A 98 2.29 -7.71 -15.33
C SER A 98 2.57 -6.47 -14.47
N MET A 99 1.64 -5.52 -14.45
CA MET A 99 1.79 -4.29 -13.66
C MET A 99 1.87 -4.58 -12.15
N MET A 100 1.15 -5.61 -11.67
CA MET A 100 1.25 -6.04 -10.28
C MET A 100 2.63 -6.60 -9.97
N ASP A 101 3.22 -7.42 -10.84
CA ASP A 101 4.57 -7.95 -10.62
C ASP A 101 5.62 -6.83 -10.67
N ASP A 102 5.52 -5.92 -11.64
CA ASP A 102 6.43 -4.77 -11.77
C ASP A 102 6.42 -3.91 -10.50
N ASN A 103 5.23 -3.58 -9.99
CA ASN A 103 5.10 -2.79 -8.77
C ASN A 103 5.56 -3.55 -7.52
N LYS A 104 5.42 -4.89 -7.49
CA LYS A 104 5.99 -5.73 -6.43
C LYS A 104 7.51 -5.63 -6.41
N GLN A 105 8.14 -5.76 -7.57
CA GLN A 105 9.59 -5.65 -7.71
C GLN A 105 10.07 -4.24 -7.38
N LEU A 106 9.32 -3.22 -7.77
CA LEU A 106 9.61 -1.82 -7.43
C LEU A 106 9.58 -1.61 -5.91
N ALA A 107 8.56 -2.12 -5.22
CA ALA A 107 8.44 -2.01 -3.77
C ALA A 107 9.63 -2.66 -3.05
N LEU A 108 10.05 -3.86 -3.48
CA LEU A 108 11.23 -4.54 -2.94
C LEU A 108 12.52 -3.75 -3.19
N ARG A 109 12.66 -3.13 -4.36
CA ARG A 109 13.83 -2.32 -4.70
C ARG A 109 13.91 -1.06 -3.84
N ILE A 110 12.77 -0.40 -3.60
CA ILE A 110 12.69 0.78 -2.73
C ILE A 110 13.11 0.41 -1.30
N GLU A 111 12.61 -0.71 -0.77
CA GLU A 111 13.01 -1.21 0.55
C GLU A 111 14.52 -1.48 0.63
N GLY A 112 15.08 -2.15 -0.37
CA GLY A 112 16.53 -2.40 -0.44
C GLY A 112 17.34 -1.10 -0.46
N ALA A 113 16.91 -0.10 -1.21
CA ALA A 113 17.57 1.20 -1.27
C ALA A 113 17.48 1.95 0.08
N ILE A 114 16.33 1.92 0.76
CA ILE A 114 16.15 2.53 2.09
C ILE A 114 17.06 1.84 3.12
N GLN A 115 17.14 0.52 3.10
CA GLN A 115 18.02 -0.24 4.00
C GLN A 115 19.49 0.09 3.77
N ALA A 116 19.93 0.14 2.50
CA ALA A 116 21.29 0.52 2.13
C ALA A 116 21.64 1.93 2.62
N ALA A 117 20.77 2.91 2.38
CA ALA A 117 20.94 4.27 2.87
C ALA A 117 20.98 4.34 4.40
N GLY A 118 20.15 3.56 5.09
CA GLY A 118 20.18 3.46 6.56
C GLY A 118 21.51 2.91 7.10
N GLN A 119 22.09 1.93 6.40
CA GLN A 119 23.40 1.38 6.73
C GLN A 119 24.51 2.41 6.50
N GLU A 120 24.46 3.17 5.40
CA GLU A 120 25.41 4.26 5.12
C GLU A 120 25.36 5.34 6.21
N VAL A 121 24.17 5.78 6.61
CA VAL A 121 24.02 6.75 7.73
C VAL A 121 24.59 6.20 9.03
N THR A 122 24.40 4.91 9.29
CA THR A 122 24.96 4.25 10.49
C THR A 122 26.49 4.22 10.44
N SER A 123 27.07 3.92 9.27
CA SER A 123 28.52 3.99 9.03
C SER A 123 29.05 5.40 9.26
N LEU A 124 28.43 6.40 8.63
CA LEU A 124 28.81 7.81 8.76
C LEU A 124 28.74 8.28 10.23
N ARG A 125 27.71 7.87 10.98
CA ARG A 125 27.61 8.16 12.42
C ARG A 125 28.74 7.51 13.22
N ALA A 126 29.11 6.27 12.90
CA ALA A 126 30.23 5.59 13.55
C ALA A 126 31.57 6.28 13.25
N GLU A 127 31.79 6.68 12.01
CA GLU A 127 32.97 7.43 11.58
C GLU A 127 33.05 8.81 12.24
N LEU A 128 31.95 9.55 12.28
CA LEU A 128 31.87 10.84 12.98
C LEU A 128 32.11 10.69 14.48
N SER A 129 31.53 9.66 15.11
CA SER A 129 31.76 9.35 16.52
C SER A 129 33.23 9.00 16.80
N ALA A 130 33.87 8.22 15.93
CA ALA A 130 35.28 7.91 16.01
C ALA A 130 36.16 9.16 15.85
N THR A 131 35.81 10.04 14.91
CA THR A 131 36.50 11.31 14.67
C THR A 131 36.35 12.25 15.86
N SER A 132 35.14 12.37 16.42
CA SER A 132 34.86 13.18 17.61
C SER A 132 35.66 12.69 18.83
N ARG A 133 35.77 11.38 19.05
CA ARG A 133 36.63 10.81 20.11
C ARG A 133 38.10 11.18 19.91
N ARG A 134 38.63 11.00 18.70
CA ARG A 134 40.02 11.37 18.36
C ARG A 134 40.29 12.87 18.57
N LEU A 135 39.33 13.73 18.22
CA LEU A 135 39.42 15.18 18.48
C LEU A 135 39.44 15.48 19.99
N ALA A 136 38.62 14.80 20.78
CA ALA A 136 38.61 14.97 22.24
C ALA A 136 39.93 14.51 22.89
N GLU A 137 40.57 13.47 22.36
CA GLU A 137 41.89 12.99 22.81
C GLU A 137 43.01 13.98 22.46
N LEU A 138 42.93 14.66 21.32
CA LEU A 138 43.87 15.72 20.92
C LEU A 138 43.68 17.01 21.73
N GLY A 139 42.46 17.28 22.20
CA GLY A 139 42.13 18.40 23.08
C GLY A 139 42.35 18.12 24.57
N GLY A 140 43.32 17.25 24.91
CA GLY A 140 43.46 16.59 26.21
C GLY A 140 43.23 17.45 27.47
N PRO A 141 42.83 16.80 28.59
CA PRO A 141 42.46 17.46 29.82
C PRO A 141 43.64 18.27 30.39
N GLY A 142 43.46 19.58 30.49
CA GLY A 142 44.40 20.43 31.23
C GLY A 142 44.50 20.00 32.70
N PRO A 143 45.66 20.15 33.35
CA PRO A 143 45.84 19.76 34.74
C PRO A 143 45.23 20.81 35.67
N GLY A 144 44.26 20.43 36.51
CA GLY A 144 43.95 21.18 37.73
C GLY A 144 42.49 21.10 38.22
N PRO A 145 42.25 20.91 39.53
CA PRO A 145 40.97 20.44 40.08
C PRO A 145 40.04 21.59 40.52
N GLY A 146 38.74 21.37 40.42
CA GLY A 146 37.73 22.19 41.11
C GLY A 146 36.34 21.57 41.01
N PRO A 147 35.68 21.18 42.11
CA PRO A 147 34.30 20.74 42.09
C PRO A 147 33.40 21.97 42.08
N GLY A 148 32.70 22.21 40.98
CA GLY A 148 31.61 23.17 40.90
C GLY A 148 30.49 22.58 40.04
N PRO A 149 29.30 22.28 40.59
CA PRO A 149 28.18 21.83 39.79
C PRO A 149 27.53 23.08 39.18
N ALA A 150 27.78 23.32 37.91
CA ALA A 150 26.93 24.18 37.10
C ALA A 150 26.42 23.33 35.94
N GLU A 151 25.17 22.89 36.07
CA GLU A 151 24.42 22.16 35.06
C GLU A 151 24.48 22.89 33.70
N PRO A 152 24.72 22.18 32.59
CA PRO A 152 24.48 22.75 31.28
C PRO A 152 22.97 22.83 31.08
N ALA A 153 22.44 24.05 31.01
CA ALA A 153 21.05 24.31 30.65
C ALA A 153 20.73 23.58 29.34
N LEU A 154 19.88 22.56 29.42
CA LEU A 154 19.24 21.92 28.30
C LEU A 154 18.42 22.99 27.56
N MET A 155 18.94 23.46 26.43
CA MET A 155 18.20 24.31 25.52
C MET A 155 17.16 23.41 24.83
N ASP A 156 15.94 23.44 25.37
CA ASP A 156 14.76 22.75 24.85
C ASP A 156 14.50 23.19 23.41
N ASN A 157 14.94 22.37 22.44
CA ASN A 157 14.69 22.59 21.02
C ASN A 157 13.35 21.96 20.60
N SER A 158 12.29 22.20 21.38
CA SER A 158 10.94 21.70 21.12
C SER A 158 10.03 22.69 20.40
N GLN A 159 10.52 23.89 20.01
CA GLN A 159 9.67 24.93 19.43
C GLN A 159 9.45 24.86 17.90
N HIS A 160 10.14 23.99 17.16
CA HIS A 160 9.98 23.93 15.69
C HIS A 160 8.84 23.01 15.20
N GLY A 161 8.25 22.17 16.06
CA GLY A 161 7.17 21.25 15.67
C GLY A 161 5.76 21.88 15.68
N ALA A 162 5.54 22.96 16.43
CA ALA A 162 4.21 23.54 16.62
C ALA A 162 3.82 24.56 15.54
N GLN A 163 4.79 25.18 14.86
CA GLN A 163 4.50 26.18 13.82
C GLN A 163 4.06 25.53 12.50
N GLY A 164 4.55 24.33 12.17
CA GLY A 164 4.16 23.61 10.96
C GLY A 164 2.71 23.11 10.98
N GLN A 165 2.16 22.78 12.15
CA GLN A 165 0.78 22.27 12.27
C GLN A 165 -0.27 23.40 12.21
N LYS A 166 0.10 24.64 12.52
CA LYS A 166 -0.83 25.78 12.47
C LYS A 166 -1.14 26.20 11.03
N LEU A 167 -0.16 26.13 10.13
CA LEU A 167 -0.34 26.50 8.72
C LEU A 167 -1.22 25.51 7.95
N ILE A 168 -1.17 24.22 8.29
CA ILE A 168 -1.95 23.18 7.58
C ILE A 168 -3.44 23.27 7.94
N LEU A 169 -3.78 23.76 9.14
CA LEU A 169 -5.18 23.92 9.57
C LEU A 169 -5.84 25.23 9.11
N GLU A 170 -5.07 26.23 8.65
CA GLU A 170 -5.65 27.46 8.07
C GLU A 170 -5.91 27.34 6.56
N GLU A 171 -5.27 26.40 5.85
CA GLU A 171 -5.51 26.17 4.41
C GLU A 171 -6.73 25.28 4.13
N GLU A 172 -7.16 24.43 5.08
CA GLU A 172 -8.37 23.61 4.96
C GLU A 172 -9.68 24.33 5.33
N ARG A 173 -9.63 25.61 5.73
CA ARG A 173 -10.85 26.40 6.05
C ARG A 173 -11.25 27.39 4.95
N SER A 174 -10.63 27.30 3.78
CA SER A 174 -10.90 28.19 2.63
C SER A 174 -11.35 27.45 1.36
N TYR A 175 -12.01 26.30 1.53
CA TYR A 175 -12.85 25.68 0.50
C TYR A 175 -14.20 25.28 1.07
#